data_AF-A0A0D6TRE1-F1
#
_entry.id   AF-A0A0D6TRE1-F1
#
_cell.length_a   1.000
_cell.length_b   1.000
_cell.length_c   1.000
_cell.angle_alpha   90.00
_cell.angle_beta   90.00
_cell.angle_gamma   90.00
#
_symmetry.space_group_name_H-M   'P 1'
#
loop_
_entity.id
_entity.type
_entity.pdbx_description
1 polymer ?
#
loop_
_entity_poly.entity_id
_entity_poly.type
_entity_poly.pdbx_seq_one_letter_code
_entity_poly.pdbx_strand_id
1 'polypeptide(L)'
;MQQKAWQIYFLKIKDTNFRNESKTSLQNNLDMKKETIFKAKMLIPQEEMAMLLNVSRSQWSMHKIGYRGLPVKSREKFGFLLKVASELPLESLHRKTIEKQQIQEQLVKLEAELKDVVIKQFRLQKKYKETENKYQAAMRTIDFVNLALSKKKFVDFEYETLKIIERKAMETVKRYSLYEQTQLKIKLKTLELQHKLLEKALVNK
;
A
#
# COMPACT_ATOMS: atom_id res chain seq x y z
N MET A 1 -29.52 12.19 4.73
CA MET A 1 -29.70 10.76 5.08
C MET A 1 -28.57 9.85 4.56
N GLN A 2 -27.28 10.23 4.69
CA GLN A 2 -26.15 9.36 4.27
C GLN A 2 -25.01 9.25 5.31
N GLN A 3 -25.12 9.93 6.46
CA GLN A 3 -24.11 9.84 7.53
C GLN A 3 -24.36 8.71 8.54
N LYS A 4 -25.55 8.08 8.55
CA LYS A 4 -25.87 6.96 9.47
C LYS A 4 -25.40 5.58 8.97
N ALA A 5 -25.05 5.44 7.68
CA ALA A 5 -24.67 4.14 7.10
C ALA A 5 -23.21 3.73 7.41
N TRP A 6 -22.34 4.68 7.75
CA TRP A 6 -20.92 4.42 8.02
C TRP A 6 -20.61 4.06 9.48
N GLN A 7 -21.50 4.36 10.44
CA GLN A 7 -21.33 3.94 11.84
C GLN A 7 -21.73 2.48 12.09
N ILE A 8 -22.64 1.92 11.28
CA ILE A 8 -23.13 0.54 11.46
C ILE A 8 -22.08 -0.49 11.03
N TYR A 9 -21.20 -0.15 10.08
CA TYR A 9 -20.14 -1.07 9.63
C TYR A 9 -18.94 -1.16 10.60
N PHE A 10 -18.73 -0.15 11.45
CA PHE A 10 -17.59 -0.12 12.39
C PHE A 10 -17.89 -0.76 13.76
N LEU A 11 -19.16 -0.90 14.13
CA LEU A 11 -19.57 -1.56 15.38
C LEU A 11 -19.73 -3.09 15.24
N LYS A 12 -19.79 -3.63 14.03
CA LYS A 12 -20.04 -5.06 13.79
C LYS A 12 -18.77 -5.95 13.81
N ILE A 13 -17.60 -5.37 14.02
CA ILE A 13 -16.31 -6.11 14.05
C ILE A 13 -15.80 -6.33 15.49
N LYS A 14 -16.45 -5.75 16.52
CA LYS A 14 -15.98 -5.85 17.91
C LYS A 14 -16.66 -6.92 18.79
N ASP A 15 -17.74 -7.55 18.35
CA ASP A 15 -18.56 -8.42 19.21
C ASP A 15 -18.64 -9.90 18.77
N THR A 16 -17.62 -10.41 18.07
CA THR A 16 -17.53 -11.86 17.82
C THR A 16 -16.26 -12.42 18.44
N ASN A 17 -16.36 -12.74 19.73
CA ASN A 17 -15.78 -13.91 20.38
C ASN A 17 -15.71 -13.68 21.89
N PHE A 18 -16.69 -14.16 22.65
CA PHE A 18 -16.46 -14.80 23.95
C PHE A 18 -17.79 -15.35 24.49
N ARG A 19 -18.08 -16.62 24.16
CA ARG A 19 -18.90 -17.51 24.99
C ARG A 19 -18.80 -18.92 24.43
N ASN A 20 -18.06 -19.76 25.13
CA ASN A 20 -18.31 -21.20 25.25
C ASN A 20 -17.42 -21.76 26.36
N GLU A 21 -17.82 -21.47 27.60
CA GLU A 21 -17.81 -22.50 28.65
C GLU A 21 -19.15 -23.23 28.48
N SER A 22 -19.30 -24.55 28.50
CA SER A 22 -18.49 -25.64 29.02
C SER A 22 -19.11 -26.92 28.44
N LYS A 23 -18.30 -27.93 28.12
CA LYS A 23 -18.71 -29.34 28.14
C LYS A 23 -17.49 -30.27 27.98
N THR A 24 -17.19 -30.93 29.10
CA THR A 24 -16.82 -32.35 29.20
C THR A 24 -15.52 -32.83 28.54
N SER A 25 -14.49 -32.91 29.38
CA SER A 25 -13.77 -34.16 29.70
C SER A 25 -13.96 -35.33 28.72
N LEU A 26 -12.98 -35.52 27.83
CA LEU A 26 -12.42 -36.80 27.33
C LEU A 26 -11.76 -36.58 25.95
N GLN A 27 -10.68 -35.80 25.92
CA GLN A 27 -9.69 -35.86 24.85
C GLN A 27 -8.30 -35.51 25.42
N ASN A 28 -7.86 -36.34 26.36
CA ASN A 28 -6.44 -36.39 26.70
C ASN A 28 -5.67 -36.99 25.52
N ASN A 29 -4.53 -36.37 25.21
CA ASN A 29 -3.53 -36.73 24.19
C ASN A 29 -3.79 -36.24 22.77
N LEU A 30 -3.25 -35.06 22.43
CA LEU A 30 -2.46 -34.83 21.20
C LEU A 30 -1.92 -33.39 21.04
N ASP A 31 -2.06 -32.50 22.03
CA ASP A 31 -1.34 -31.22 22.04
C ASP A 31 0.06 -31.37 22.63
N MET A 32 0.98 -32.00 21.86
CA MET A 32 2.40 -31.81 22.12
C MET A 32 2.81 -30.41 21.64
N LYS A 33 3.05 -29.55 22.64
CA LYS A 33 3.74 -28.26 22.57
C LYS A 33 4.78 -28.22 21.45
N LYS A 34 4.58 -27.36 20.44
CA LYS A 34 5.65 -26.96 19.51
C LYS A 34 6.60 -26.02 20.26
N GLU A 35 7.39 -26.55 21.19
CA GLU A 35 8.43 -25.79 21.86
C GLU A 35 9.44 -25.32 20.79
N THR A 36 9.62 -24.01 20.69
CA THR A 36 10.58 -23.42 19.77
C THR A 36 11.97 -23.79 20.28
N ILE A 37 12.75 -24.49 19.44
CA ILE A 37 14.11 -24.94 19.74
C ILE A 37 15.00 -23.82 20.30
N PHE A 38 14.85 -22.61 19.77
CA PHE A 38 15.49 -21.41 20.29
C PHE A 38 14.49 -20.58 21.09
N LYS A 39 14.95 -19.92 22.17
CA LYS A 39 14.13 -18.98 22.95
C LYS A 39 13.60 -17.83 22.10
N ALA A 40 14.40 -17.36 21.15
CA ALA A 40 14.01 -16.37 20.15
C ALA A 40 13.79 -17.05 18.79
N LYS A 41 12.79 -16.58 18.03
CA LYS A 41 12.55 -17.09 16.68
C LYS A 41 13.69 -16.65 15.76
N MET A 42 14.44 -17.62 15.24
CA MET A 42 15.51 -17.39 14.27
C MET A 42 15.04 -17.74 12.86
N LEU A 43 15.52 -16.99 11.88
CA LEU A 43 15.26 -17.24 10.45
C LEU A 43 16.29 -18.23 9.88
N ILE A 44 16.45 -19.39 10.55
CA ILE A 44 17.29 -20.47 10.06
C ILE A 44 16.37 -21.57 9.55
N PRO A 45 16.31 -21.82 8.23
CA PRO A 45 15.47 -22.87 7.68
C PRO A 45 16.02 -24.26 7.99
N GLN A 46 15.22 -25.28 7.69
CA GLN A 46 15.49 -26.66 8.12
C GLN A 46 16.74 -27.21 7.44
N GLU A 47 16.93 -26.85 6.17
CA GLU A 47 18.04 -27.24 5.32
C GLU A 47 19.37 -26.69 5.87
N GLU A 48 19.44 -25.39 6.15
CA GLU A 48 20.64 -24.71 6.64
C GLU A 48 21.00 -25.20 8.04
N MET A 49 20.02 -25.45 8.90
CA MET A 49 20.30 -26.03 10.21
C MET A 49 20.85 -27.46 10.09
N ALA A 50 20.31 -28.27 9.18
CA ALA A 50 20.83 -29.61 8.93
C ALA A 50 22.27 -29.56 8.39
N MET A 51 22.57 -28.63 7.47
CA MET A 51 23.92 -28.39 6.96
C MET A 51 24.88 -27.97 8.09
N LEU A 52 24.46 -27.03 8.93
CA LEU A 52 25.26 -26.50 10.04
C LEU A 52 25.60 -27.59 11.08
N LEU A 53 24.67 -28.51 11.32
CA LEU A 53 24.85 -29.67 12.20
C LEU A 53 25.53 -30.87 11.50
N ASN A 54 25.80 -30.77 10.19
CA ASN A 54 26.35 -31.83 9.35
C ASN A 54 25.51 -33.13 9.41
N VAL A 55 24.19 -33.00 9.27
CA VAL A 55 23.22 -34.10 9.22
C VAL A 55 22.29 -33.93 8.03
N SER A 56 21.58 -34.99 7.65
CA SER A 56 20.53 -34.86 6.63
C SER A 56 19.33 -34.05 7.14
N ARG A 57 18.62 -33.40 6.23
CA ARG A 57 17.35 -32.70 6.53
C ARG A 57 16.35 -33.61 7.27
N SER A 58 16.26 -34.87 6.85
CA SER A 58 15.38 -35.88 7.47
C SER A 58 15.77 -36.16 8.92
N GLN A 59 17.06 -36.36 9.20
CA GLN A 59 17.56 -36.56 10.57
C GLN A 59 17.28 -35.35 11.47
N TRP A 60 17.46 -34.13 10.97
CA TRP A 60 17.10 -32.92 11.70
C TRP A 60 15.59 -32.81 11.93
N SER A 61 14.77 -33.18 10.94
CA SER A 61 13.31 -33.26 11.07
C SER A 61 12.92 -34.19 12.22
N MET A 62 13.42 -35.42 12.18
CA MET A 62 13.13 -36.46 13.18
C MET A 62 13.61 -36.07 14.57
N HIS A 63 14.72 -35.34 14.67
CA HIS A 63 15.20 -34.80 15.93
C HIS A 63 14.25 -33.75 16.50
N LYS A 64 13.80 -32.80 15.67
CA LYS A 64 12.87 -31.73 16.08
C LYS A 64 11.54 -32.27 16.63
N ILE A 65 11.06 -33.39 16.09
CA ILE A 65 9.83 -34.06 16.55
C ILE A 65 10.07 -35.10 17.66
N GLY A 66 11.31 -35.26 18.14
CA GLY A 66 11.67 -36.17 19.23
C GLY A 66 11.79 -37.65 18.86
N TYR A 67 11.62 -38.02 17.58
CA TYR A 67 11.65 -39.41 17.12
C TYR A 67 13.07 -40.00 17.03
N ARG A 68 14.12 -39.18 16.86
CA ARG A 68 15.51 -39.65 16.77
C ARG A 68 16.50 -38.67 17.38
N GLY A 69 17.48 -39.19 18.12
CA GLY A 69 18.60 -38.38 18.61
C GLY A 69 19.57 -37.97 17.49
N LEU A 70 20.22 -36.82 17.65
CA LEU A 70 21.35 -36.42 16.79
C LEU A 70 22.60 -37.25 17.08
N PRO A 71 23.50 -37.44 16.09
CA PRO A 71 24.85 -37.94 16.32
C PRO A 71 25.59 -37.11 17.37
N VAL A 72 26.51 -37.72 18.11
CA VAL A 72 27.22 -37.08 19.23
C VAL A 72 27.86 -35.75 18.82
N LYS A 73 28.65 -35.76 17.73
CA LYS A 73 29.29 -34.55 17.18
C LYS A 73 28.29 -33.44 16.82
N SER A 74 27.14 -33.80 16.26
CA SER A 74 26.09 -32.84 15.89
C SER A 74 25.34 -32.31 17.12
N ARG A 75 25.18 -33.13 18.16
CA ARG A 75 24.57 -32.74 19.43
C ARG A 75 25.45 -31.74 20.19
N GLU A 76 26.75 -31.95 20.22
CA GLU A 76 27.72 -31.00 20.81
C GLU A 76 27.67 -29.65 20.09
N LYS A 77 27.71 -29.66 18.75
CA LYS A 77 27.54 -28.44 17.94
C LYS A 77 26.21 -27.75 18.21
N PHE A 78 25.12 -28.51 18.29
CA PHE A 78 23.81 -27.97 18.58
C PHE A 78 23.73 -27.34 19.98
N GLY A 79 24.28 -27.99 21.01
CA GLY A 79 24.37 -27.44 22.35
C GLY A 79 25.18 -26.14 22.40
N PHE A 80 26.29 -26.08 21.66
CA PHE A 80 27.07 -24.84 21.50
C PHE A 80 26.23 -23.73 20.86
N LEU A 81 25.51 -24.01 19.78
CA LEU A 81 24.66 -23.03 19.09
C LEU A 81 23.51 -22.53 19.96
N LEU A 82 22.90 -23.41 20.77
CA LEU A 82 21.89 -23.02 21.75
C LEU A 82 22.46 -22.09 22.82
N LYS A 83 23.69 -22.34 23.27
CA LYS A 83 24.39 -21.46 24.20
C LYS A 83 24.65 -20.09 23.58
N VAL A 84 25.24 -20.06 22.38
CA VAL A 84 25.48 -18.80 21.63
C VAL A 84 24.17 -18.04 21.41
N ALA A 85 23.10 -18.73 21.01
CA ALA A 85 21.78 -18.14 20.83
C ALA A 85 21.21 -17.52 22.11
N SER A 86 21.49 -18.12 23.27
CA SER A 86 21.04 -17.60 24.56
C SER A 86 21.85 -16.41 25.07
N GLU A 87 23.08 -16.25 24.59
CA GLU A 87 24.00 -15.16 24.92
C GLU A 87 23.84 -13.96 23.97
N LEU A 88 22.97 -14.05 22.95
CA LEU A 88 22.73 -12.96 22.02
C LEU A 88 22.20 -11.73 22.76
N PRO A 89 22.90 -10.58 22.71
CA PRO A 89 22.42 -9.35 23.32
C PRO A 89 21.19 -8.85 22.57
N LEU A 90 20.21 -8.28 23.29
CA LEU A 90 19.05 -7.63 22.66
C LEU A 90 19.49 -6.51 21.69
N GLU A 91 20.56 -5.78 22.02
CA GLU A 91 21.11 -4.71 21.20
C GLU A 91 22.62 -4.92 20.97
N SER A 92 22.98 -5.54 19.85
CA SER A 92 24.39 -5.62 19.43
C SER A 92 24.82 -4.34 18.71
N LEU A 93 26.11 -3.98 18.81
CA LEU A 93 26.68 -2.87 18.03
C LEU A 93 26.48 -3.08 16.52
N HIS A 94 26.62 -4.32 16.05
CA HIS A 94 26.40 -4.68 14.65
C HIS A 94 24.96 -4.42 14.22
N ARG A 95 23.98 -4.77 15.06
CA ARG A 95 22.57 -4.48 14.83
C ARG A 95 22.32 -2.97 14.72
N LYS A 96 22.89 -2.17 15.64
CA LYS A 96 22.76 -0.69 15.59
C LYS A 96 23.34 -0.10 14.31
N THR A 97 24.44 -0.65 13.79
CA THR A 97 25.03 -0.20 12.52
C THR A 97 24.10 -0.50 11.34
N ILE A 98 23.55 -1.71 11.27
CA ILE A 98 22.58 -2.09 10.21
C ILE A 98 21.33 -1.24 10.29
N GLU A 99 20.77 -1.04 11.48
CA GLU A 99 19.57 -0.19 11.68
C GLU A 99 19.84 1.25 11.24
N LYS A 100 21.01 1.82 11.57
CA LYS A 100 21.40 3.16 11.10
C LYS A 100 21.48 3.25 9.57
N GLN A 101 22.07 2.23 8.92
CA GLN A 101 22.13 2.18 7.46
C GLN A 101 20.73 2.09 6.84
N GLN A 102 19.86 1.24 7.39
CA GLN A 102 18.48 1.10 6.93
C GLN A 102 17.67 2.39 7.09
N ILE A 103 17.83 3.10 8.21
CA ILE A 103 17.20 4.41 8.42
C ILE A 103 17.70 5.41 7.37
N GLN A 104 19.01 5.47 7.12
CA GLN A 104 19.56 6.38 6.13
C GLN A 104 19.04 6.08 4.72
N GLU A 105 19.01 4.80 4.32
CA GLU A 105 18.46 4.38 3.04
C GLU A 105 16.96 4.71 2.92
N GLN A 106 16.21 4.51 4.00
CA GLN A 106 14.79 4.84 4.06
C GLN A 106 14.58 6.35 3.84
N LEU A 107 15.38 7.20 4.48
CA LEU A 107 15.30 8.65 4.32
C LEU A 107 15.56 9.08 2.87
N VAL A 108 16.63 8.57 2.25
CA VAL A 108 16.96 8.87 0.85
C VAL A 108 15.83 8.47 -0.08
N LYS A 109 15.22 7.30 0.13
CA LYS A 109 14.09 6.82 -0.66
C LYS A 109 12.85 7.70 -0.47
N LEU A 110 12.53 8.08 0.76
CA LEU A 110 11.39 8.96 1.06
C LEU A 110 11.56 10.36 0.44
N GLU A 111 12.76 10.93 0.46
CA GLU A 111 13.05 12.20 -0.20
C GLU A 111 12.89 12.13 -1.72
N ALA A 112 13.32 11.03 -2.34
CA ALA A 112 13.13 10.80 -3.77
C ALA A 112 11.64 10.67 -4.12
N GLU A 113 10.87 9.91 -3.35
CA GLU A 113 9.42 9.78 -3.53
C GLU A 113 8.70 11.12 -3.38
N LEU A 114 9.11 11.96 -2.43
CA LEU A 114 8.53 13.29 -2.24
C LEU A 114 8.75 14.17 -3.48
N LYS A 115 9.96 14.18 -4.03
CA LYS A 115 10.27 14.91 -5.29
C LYS A 115 9.40 14.42 -6.44
N ASP A 116 9.23 13.11 -6.58
CA ASP A 116 8.39 12.52 -7.62
C ASP A 116 6.92 12.91 -7.48
N VAL A 117 6.39 12.95 -6.25
CA VAL A 117 5.01 13.39 -5.98
C VAL A 117 4.81 14.84 -6.40
N VAL A 118 5.75 15.73 -6.08
CA VAL A 118 5.69 17.15 -6.48
C VAL A 118 5.67 17.29 -8.00
N ILE A 119 6.53 16.57 -8.72
CA ILE A 119 6.55 16.58 -10.19
C ILE A 119 5.21 16.08 -10.75
N LYS A 120 4.64 15.01 -10.18
CA LYS A 120 3.34 14.48 -10.59
C LYS A 120 2.21 15.48 -10.35
N GLN A 121 2.19 16.15 -9.20
CA GLN A 121 1.22 17.19 -8.88
C GLN A 121 1.28 18.33 -9.91
N PHE A 122 2.48 18.85 -10.21
CA PHE A 122 2.66 19.92 -11.18
C PHE A 122 2.13 19.54 -12.57
N ARG A 123 2.49 18.35 -13.06
CA ARG A 123 2.02 17.85 -14.36
C ARG A 123 0.49 17.71 -14.40
N LEU A 124 -0.10 17.18 -13.33
CA LEU A 124 -1.54 16.94 -13.26
C LEU A 124 -2.32 18.25 -13.10
N GLN A 125 -1.76 19.24 -12.39
CA GLN A 125 -2.33 20.57 -12.26
C GLN A 125 -2.31 21.33 -13.59
N LYS A 126 -1.20 21.25 -14.33
CA LYS A 126 -1.11 21.81 -15.69
C LYS A 126 -2.17 21.18 -16.61
N LYS A 127 -2.27 19.86 -16.61
CA LYS A 127 -3.29 19.13 -17.39
C LYS A 127 -4.71 19.53 -17.00
N TYR A 128 -4.99 19.66 -15.70
CA TYR A 128 -6.30 20.11 -15.21
C TYR A 128 -6.65 21.51 -15.76
N LYS A 129 -5.73 22.47 -15.67
CA LYS A 129 -5.93 23.83 -16.21
C LYS A 129 -6.16 23.83 -17.71
N GLU A 130 -5.41 23.02 -18.46
CA GLU A 130 -5.59 22.90 -19.91
C GLU A 130 -6.98 22.34 -20.26
N THR A 131 -7.42 21.29 -19.57
CA THR A 131 -8.78 20.71 -19.74
C THR A 131 -9.86 21.72 -19.38
N GLU A 132 -9.71 22.44 -18.28
CA GLU A 132 -10.65 23.46 -17.82
C GLU A 132 -10.75 24.62 -18.82
N ASN A 133 -9.62 25.12 -19.32
CA ASN A 133 -9.59 26.19 -20.32
C ASN A 133 -10.28 25.77 -21.63
N LYS A 134 -10.04 24.54 -22.10
CA LYS A 134 -10.68 24.01 -23.31
C LYS A 134 -12.18 23.85 -23.13
N TYR A 135 -12.61 23.37 -21.96
CA TYR A 135 -14.03 23.27 -21.63
C TYR A 135 -14.69 24.65 -21.62
N GLN A 136 -14.10 25.64 -20.94
CA GLN A 136 -14.63 27.01 -20.88
C GLN A 136 -14.67 27.68 -22.25
N ALA A 137 -13.63 27.51 -23.08
CA ALA A 137 -13.61 28.02 -24.44
C ALA A 137 -14.73 27.40 -25.30
N ALA A 138 -14.96 26.09 -25.17
CA ALA A 138 -16.03 25.42 -25.88
C ALA A 138 -17.43 25.88 -25.42
N MET A 139 -17.66 26.03 -24.11
CA MET A 139 -18.92 26.57 -23.58
C MET A 139 -19.17 28.00 -24.10
N ARG A 140 -18.18 28.88 -24.04
CA ARG A 140 -18.28 30.25 -24.59
C ARG A 140 -18.58 30.26 -26.08
N THR A 141 -18.03 29.30 -26.83
CA THR A 141 -18.30 29.16 -28.27
C THR A 141 -19.75 28.76 -28.51
N ILE A 142 -20.30 27.85 -27.71
CA ILE A 142 -21.73 27.47 -27.77
C ILE A 142 -22.61 28.68 -27.45
N ASP A 143 -22.30 29.41 -26.38
CA ASP A 143 -23.05 30.62 -25.99
C ASP A 143 -23.00 31.69 -27.09
N PHE A 144 -21.84 31.89 -27.70
CA PHE A 144 -21.65 32.80 -28.82
C PHE A 144 -22.50 32.41 -30.02
N VAL A 145 -22.48 31.13 -30.43
CA VAL A 145 -23.28 30.64 -31.55
C VAL A 145 -24.77 30.84 -31.26
N ASN A 146 -25.24 30.47 -30.06
CA ASN A 146 -26.63 30.66 -29.66
C ASN A 146 -27.06 32.13 -29.71
N LEU A 147 -26.21 33.03 -29.21
CA LEU A 147 -26.46 34.47 -29.27
C LEU A 147 -26.48 34.99 -30.70
N ALA A 148 -25.57 34.53 -31.56
CA ALA A 148 -25.54 34.91 -32.98
C ALA A 148 -26.84 34.45 -33.67
N LEU A 149 -27.21 33.19 -33.52
CA LEU A 149 -28.41 32.62 -34.15
C LEU A 149 -29.70 33.33 -33.71
N SER A 150 -29.80 33.76 -32.45
CA SER A 150 -30.98 34.49 -31.95
C SER A 150 -31.20 35.86 -32.61
N LYS A 151 -30.15 36.48 -33.17
CA LYS A 151 -30.24 37.79 -33.83
C LYS A 151 -30.80 37.75 -35.25
N LYS A 152 -30.95 36.55 -35.86
CA LYS A 152 -31.56 36.33 -37.19
C LYS A 152 -31.03 37.25 -38.33
N LYS A 153 -29.72 37.56 -38.33
CA LYS A 153 -29.07 38.41 -39.35
C LYS A 153 -28.27 37.64 -40.40
N PHE A 154 -28.28 36.31 -40.33
CA PHE A 154 -27.37 35.44 -41.07
C PHE A 154 -28.05 34.82 -42.28
N VAL A 155 -27.31 34.67 -43.38
CA VAL A 155 -27.74 33.95 -44.59
C VAL A 155 -27.61 32.44 -44.37
N ASP A 156 -28.31 31.60 -45.15
CA ASP A 156 -28.34 30.14 -45.01
C ASP A 156 -26.95 29.50 -44.87
N PHE A 157 -25.96 29.93 -45.66
CA PHE A 157 -24.59 29.42 -45.58
C PHE A 157 -23.90 29.74 -44.25
N GLU A 158 -24.10 30.97 -43.74
CA GLU A 158 -23.53 31.41 -42.47
C GLU A 158 -24.18 30.67 -41.30
N TYR A 159 -25.49 30.40 -41.40
CA TYR A 159 -26.24 29.62 -40.44
C TYR A 159 -25.71 28.18 -40.32
N GLU A 160 -25.47 27.50 -41.45
CA GLU A 160 -24.89 26.16 -41.45
C GLU A 160 -23.44 26.16 -40.95
N THR A 161 -22.67 27.20 -41.25
CA THR A 161 -21.31 27.37 -40.71
C THR A 161 -21.32 27.48 -39.18
N LEU A 162 -22.25 28.25 -38.62
CA LEU A 162 -22.43 28.39 -37.16
C LEU A 162 -22.80 27.05 -36.51
N LYS A 163 -23.67 26.24 -37.12
CA LYS A 163 -23.98 24.89 -36.62
C LYS A 163 -22.78 23.95 -36.63
N ILE A 164 -21.90 24.03 -37.63
CA ILE A 164 -20.67 23.23 -37.66
C ILE A 164 -19.75 23.62 -36.50
N ILE A 165 -19.61 24.92 -36.22
CA ILE A 165 -18.84 25.44 -35.08
C ILE A 165 -19.44 24.93 -33.76
N GLU A 166 -20.77 24.99 -33.61
CA GLU A 166 -21.49 24.50 -32.44
C GLU A 166 -21.20 23.01 -32.20
N ARG A 167 -21.31 22.17 -33.24
CA ARG A 167 -21.05 20.73 -33.14
C ARG A 167 -19.63 20.43 -32.66
N LYS A 168 -18.63 21.11 -33.22
CA LYS A 168 -17.23 20.99 -32.78
C LYS A 168 -17.04 21.41 -31.33
N ALA A 169 -17.72 22.47 -30.90
CA ALA A 169 -17.69 22.90 -29.51
C ALA A 169 -18.35 21.87 -28.58
N MET A 170 -19.51 21.30 -28.96
CA MET A 170 -20.16 20.23 -28.19
C MET A 170 -19.28 18.97 -28.07
N GLU A 171 -18.60 18.57 -29.14
CA GLU A 171 -17.64 17.45 -29.10
C GLU A 171 -16.49 17.74 -28.13
N THR A 172 -16.01 18.98 -28.11
CA THR A 172 -14.97 19.43 -27.18
C THR A 172 -15.46 19.40 -25.73
N VAL A 173 -16.69 19.83 -25.45
CA VAL A 173 -17.34 19.74 -24.12
C VAL A 173 -17.47 18.28 -23.68
N LYS A 174 -17.89 17.38 -24.57
CA LYS A 174 -17.99 15.93 -24.27
C LYS A 174 -16.64 15.34 -23.96
N ARG A 175 -15.61 15.70 -24.73
CA ARG A 175 -14.23 15.23 -24.52
C ARG A 175 -13.69 15.70 -23.17
N TYR A 176 -13.80 17.00 -22.88
CA TYR A 176 -13.27 17.64 -21.66
C TYR A 176 -14.33 17.81 -20.57
N SER A 177 -15.14 16.78 -20.39
CA SER A 177 -16.33 16.81 -19.52
C SER A 177 -16.01 17.15 -18.06
N LEU A 178 -17.03 17.61 -17.34
CA LEU A 178 -16.95 17.84 -15.89
C LEU A 178 -16.54 16.59 -15.12
N TYR A 179 -16.89 15.41 -15.63
CA TYR A 179 -16.46 14.14 -15.06
C TYR A 179 -14.94 13.96 -15.17
N GLU A 180 -14.35 14.20 -16.35
CA GLU A 180 -12.89 14.12 -16.53
C GLU A 180 -12.16 15.12 -15.61
N GLN A 181 -12.67 16.35 -15.52
CA GLN A 181 -12.14 17.36 -14.62
C GLN A 181 -12.20 16.91 -13.14
N THR A 182 -13.29 16.26 -12.75
CA THR A 182 -13.47 15.71 -11.39
C THR A 182 -12.47 14.58 -11.13
N GLN A 183 -12.24 13.70 -12.10
CA GLN A 183 -11.22 12.65 -12.01
C GLN A 183 -9.82 13.23 -11.81
N LEU A 184 -9.47 14.29 -12.55
CA LEU A 184 -8.19 14.99 -12.36
C LEU A 184 -8.09 15.65 -10.97
N LYS A 185 -9.16 16.29 -10.49
CA LYS A 185 -9.23 16.87 -9.14
C LYS A 185 -9.04 15.82 -8.04
N ILE A 186 -9.68 14.67 -8.15
CA ILE A 186 -9.52 13.56 -7.20
C ILE A 186 -8.07 13.10 -7.17
N LYS A 187 -7.47 12.88 -8.35
CA LYS A 187 -6.05 12.48 -8.45
C LYS A 187 -5.09 13.51 -7.83
N LEU A 188 -5.34 14.81 -8.05
CA LEU A 188 -4.58 15.87 -7.38
C LEU A 188 -4.68 15.77 -5.87
N LYS A 189 -5.89 15.65 -5.31
CA LYS A 189 -6.11 15.51 -3.87
C LYS A 189 -5.43 14.27 -3.29
N THR A 190 -5.43 13.14 -4.00
CA THR A 190 -4.71 11.94 -3.59
C THR A 190 -3.21 12.20 -3.50
N LEU A 191 -2.63 12.88 -4.48
CA LEU A 191 -1.21 13.25 -4.46
C LEU A 191 -0.88 14.27 -3.38
N GLU A 192 -1.77 15.21 -3.08
CA GLU A 192 -1.62 16.16 -1.96
C GLU A 192 -1.63 15.44 -0.60
N LEU A 193 -2.51 14.45 -0.44
CA LEU A 193 -2.52 13.61 0.76
C LEU A 193 -1.24 12.79 0.88
N GLN A 194 -0.78 12.18 -0.22
CA GLN A 194 0.47 11.44 -0.24
C GLN A 194 1.66 12.34 0.14
N HIS A 195 1.74 13.54 -0.41
CA HIS A 195 2.77 14.52 -0.06
C HIS A 195 2.80 14.81 1.44
N LYS A 196 1.63 15.13 2.04
CA LYS A 196 1.53 15.40 3.48
C LYS A 196 1.93 14.20 4.35
N LEU A 197 1.64 12.98 3.90
CA LEU A 197 2.04 11.77 4.61
C LEU A 197 3.56 11.58 4.56
N LEU A 198 4.18 11.81 3.39
CA LEU A 198 5.64 11.75 3.23
C LEU A 198 6.35 12.84 4.03
N GLU A 199 5.84 14.07 4.03
CA GLU A 199 6.38 15.17 4.87
C GLU A 199 6.33 14.82 6.35
N LYS A 200 5.20 14.30 6.84
CA LYS A 200 5.08 13.85 8.24
C LYS A 200 6.05 12.73 8.58
N ALA A 201 6.26 11.79 7.65
CA ALA A 201 7.23 10.70 7.83
C ALA A 201 8.67 11.22 7.91
N LEU A 202 8.98 12.33 7.23
CA LEU A 202 10.30 12.98 7.29
C LEU A 202 10.47 13.91 8.51
N VAL A 203 9.40 14.53 9.00
CA VAL A 203 9.42 15.47 10.14
C VAL A 203 9.40 14.78 11.50
N ASN A 204 8.79 13.60 11.63
CA ASN A 204 8.78 12.81 12.88
C ASN A 204 10.14 12.14 13.21
N LYS A 205 11.25 12.85 12.94
CA LYS A 205 12.60 12.51 13.38
C LYS A 205 12.74 12.59 14.89
#